data_AF-A0AAQ3SC81-F1
#
_entry.id   AF-A0AAQ3SC81-F1
#
_cell.length_a   1.000
_cell.length_b   1.000
_cell.length_c   1.000
_cell.angle_alpha   90.00
_cell.angle_beta   90.00
_cell.angle_gamma   90.00
#
_symmetry.space_group_name_H-M   'P 1'
#
loop_
_entity.id
_entity.type
_entity.pdbx_description
1 polymer ?
#
loop_
_entity_poly.entity_id
_entity_poly.type
_entity_poly.pdbx_seq_one_letter_code
_entity_poly.pdbx_strand_id
1 'polypeptide(L)'
;MDQISAGEPVLAGTFTVNGHPAVVLFDSRATHTFLSKSYALRHGIKMCKLKENYHITAPGSPVTTGLMARQLRVDIGPESFVINPVVLPHQGIDIILGMNWMVENDAVLHVGSREVQLKSKVTGKTLKVHIPEQKHIEATVNTTKLQENKKIPVVCEFPDVFPEELPGLSPDRDVEFKIDLIPGTAPVSRRPYRMAPDELKELKTQLQEQLDKGFIRPSSSPWGCPALFVEKKDQGGKRLCVDYRPLNAVTVKNKYPLPHIDILFDQLAEARVFSKIDLRSGYYQIKIRKEDIPKTAFSTRYGLYEYLVMSFGLTNAPAFFMYMMNSVFMNELDKFVVVFIDDILVYSKNEKEHEEHLRTILTRLREHQLYAKFSKCAFWLREVSFLGHILSEKGVAVDPSKVEDVLNWKQPETVTEIRSFLGLAGYYRRFIKDFSKTAKPMTSLTKKNANLKKSLTSTPVLAQPDIAKPFDVYCDASGNGLGCVLMQEGRVIAYASRQLRKHEASYATHDLELAAVVHALKIWRHYLLGNTCHIYTDHKSLKYILTQPKLNMRQRRWLELIKDYDLEIHYHPGKANVVADALSRRAHCDNN
;
A
#
# COMPACT_ATOMS: atom_id res chain seq x y z
N MET A 1 -22.39 -18.06 -34.74
CA MET A 1 -23.53 -18.48 -33.88
C MET A 1 -22.86 -18.99 -32.63
N ASP A 2 -22.60 -18.06 -31.74
CA ASP A 2 -21.49 -18.17 -30.79
C ASP A 2 -22.01 -18.72 -29.47
N GLN A 3 -21.39 -19.81 -29.03
CA GLN A 3 -21.69 -20.49 -27.79
C GLN A 3 -21.25 -19.62 -26.60
N ILE A 4 -22.24 -19.18 -25.83
CA ILE A 4 -22.05 -18.66 -24.48
C ILE A 4 -21.59 -19.83 -23.60
N SER A 5 -20.39 -19.75 -23.00
CA SER A 5 -19.99 -20.71 -21.96
C SER A 5 -20.72 -20.39 -20.66
N ALA A 6 -21.80 -21.13 -20.40
CA ALA A 6 -22.49 -21.09 -19.11
C ALA A 6 -21.57 -21.71 -18.04
N GLY A 7 -21.33 -20.99 -16.95
CA GLY A 7 -20.66 -21.55 -15.77
C GLY A 7 -21.45 -22.74 -15.21
N GLU A 8 -20.74 -23.80 -14.82
CA GLU A 8 -21.29 -25.06 -14.32
C GLU A 8 -22.13 -24.90 -13.02
N PRO A 9 -23.12 -25.78 -12.78
CA PRO A 9 -24.13 -25.61 -11.73
C PRO A 9 -23.59 -25.81 -10.31
N VAL A 10 -23.83 -24.83 -9.44
CA VAL A 10 -23.54 -24.90 -7.99
C VAL A 10 -24.78 -24.44 -7.22
N LEU A 11 -25.12 -25.11 -6.12
CA LEU A 11 -26.29 -24.77 -5.30
C LEU A 11 -25.94 -24.84 -3.81
N ALA A 12 -26.37 -23.85 -3.02
CA ALA A 12 -26.04 -23.76 -1.59
C ALA A 12 -27.28 -23.49 -0.74
N GLY A 13 -27.32 -24.08 0.46
CA GLY A 13 -28.37 -23.84 1.45
C GLY A 13 -27.94 -24.24 2.86
N THR A 14 -28.78 -23.94 3.86
CA THR A 14 -28.56 -24.40 5.24
C THR A 14 -29.29 -25.70 5.50
N PHE A 15 -28.55 -26.67 6.01
CA PHE A 15 -29.04 -28.00 6.37
C PHE A 15 -28.55 -28.37 7.76
N THR A 16 -29.16 -29.40 8.35
CA THR A 16 -28.74 -29.90 9.66
C THR A 16 -27.66 -30.96 9.48
N VAL A 17 -26.54 -30.82 10.19
CA VAL A 17 -25.45 -31.78 10.22
C VAL A 17 -25.15 -32.17 11.66
N ASN A 18 -25.32 -33.45 12.01
CA ASN A 18 -25.20 -33.95 13.38
C ASN A 18 -25.99 -33.10 14.41
N GLY A 19 -27.18 -32.62 14.03
CA GLY A 19 -28.04 -31.79 14.88
C GLY A 19 -27.68 -30.30 14.93
N HIS A 20 -26.70 -29.84 14.15
CA HIS A 20 -26.30 -28.43 14.08
C HIS A 20 -26.55 -27.84 12.69
N PRO A 21 -26.98 -26.56 12.58
CA PRO A 21 -27.14 -25.91 11.29
C PRO A 21 -25.77 -25.70 10.62
N ALA A 22 -25.67 -26.08 9.36
CA ALA A 22 -24.47 -25.93 8.53
C ALA A 22 -24.82 -25.38 7.15
N VAL A 23 -23.97 -24.54 6.60
CA VAL A 23 -24.04 -24.16 5.18
C VAL A 23 -23.46 -25.29 4.34
N VAL A 24 -24.31 -25.93 3.53
CA VAL A 24 -23.93 -27.02 2.63
C VAL A 24 -24.00 -26.56 1.19
N LEU A 25 -22.90 -26.81 0.47
CA LEU A 25 -22.75 -26.54 -0.95
C LEU A 25 -22.77 -27.84 -1.73
N PHE A 26 -23.60 -27.92 -2.77
CA PHE A 26 -23.54 -28.94 -3.80
C PHE A 26 -22.67 -28.40 -4.95
N ASP A 27 -21.48 -28.96 -5.13
CA ASP A 27 -20.48 -28.46 -6.07
C ASP A 27 -20.00 -29.57 -7.01
N SER A 28 -20.40 -29.46 -8.29
CA SER A 28 -19.99 -30.42 -9.33
C SER A 28 -18.50 -30.35 -9.66
N ARG A 29 -17.79 -29.29 -9.24
CA ARG A 29 -16.33 -29.15 -9.43
C ARG A 29 -15.53 -29.78 -8.31
N ALA A 30 -16.15 -30.10 -7.18
CA ALA A 30 -15.51 -30.79 -6.09
C ALA A 30 -15.53 -32.30 -6.37
N THR A 31 -14.36 -32.94 -6.51
CA THR A 31 -14.29 -34.40 -6.71
C THR A 31 -14.69 -35.18 -5.47
N HIS A 32 -14.41 -34.62 -4.29
CA HIS A 32 -14.66 -35.24 -2.99
C HIS A 32 -15.54 -34.34 -2.12
N THR A 33 -16.06 -34.92 -1.05
CA THR A 33 -16.84 -34.22 -0.04
C THR A 33 -15.90 -33.66 1.04
N PHE A 34 -16.07 -32.38 1.36
CA PHE A 34 -15.16 -31.64 2.24
C PHE A 34 -15.88 -31.02 3.44
N LEU A 35 -15.15 -30.88 4.54
CA LEU A 35 -15.61 -30.28 5.79
C LEU A 35 -14.67 -29.17 6.22
N SER A 36 -15.21 -28.01 6.60
CA SER A 36 -14.43 -26.95 7.20
C SER A 36 -13.90 -27.35 8.58
N LYS A 37 -12.59 -27.16 8.79
CA LYS A 37 -11.95 -27.39 10.09
C LYS A 37 -12.55 -26.49 11.19
N SER A 38 -12.93 -25.25 10.87
CA SER A 38 -13.57 -24.36 11.85
C SER A 38 -14.94 -24.86 12.29
N TYR A 39 -15.74 -25.42 11.36
CA TYR A 39 -17.01 -26.04 11.71
C TYR A 39 -16.80 -27.29 12.58
N ALA A 40 -15.85 -28.14 12.20
CA ALA A 40 -15.50 -29.35 12.96
C ALA A 40 -15.09 -29.02 14.41
N LEU A 41 -14.24 -28.01 14.60
CA LEU A 41 -13.81 -27.55 15.92
C LEU A 41 -14.95 -26.93 16.73
N ARG A 42 -15.78 -26.09 16.10
CA ARG A 42 -16.91 -25.40 16.76
C ARG A 42 -17.93 -26.38 17.33
N HIS A 43 -18.17 -27.49 16.63
CA HIS A 43 -19.18 -28.48 17.00
C HIS A 43 -18.61 -29.79 17.57
N GLY A 44 -17.33 -29.78 17.99
CA GLY A 44 -16.70 -30.92 18.66
C GLY A 44 -16.62 -32.20 17.82
N ILE A 45 -16.59 -32.07 16.49
CA ILE A 45 -16.52 -33.22 15.57
C ILE A 45 -15.13 -33.85 15.64
N LYS A 46 -15.07 -35.15 15.93
CA LYS A 46 -13.81 -35.91 16.01
C LYS A 46 -13.19 -36.06 14.61
N MET A 47 -11.95 -35.57 14.47
CA MET A 47 -11.15 -35.68 13.24
C MET A 47 -10.12 -36.80 13.39
N CYS A 48 -10.04 -37.68 12.42
CA CYS A 48 -9.08 -38.78 12.37
C CYS A 48 -7.97 -38.48 11.37
N LYS A 49 -6.74 -38.89 11.69
CA LYS A 49 -5.61 -38.80 10.76
C LYS A 49 -5.70 -39.93 9.72
N LEU A 50 -5.56 -39.57 8.45
CA LEU A 50 -5.50 -40.49 7.32
C LEU A 50 -4.10 -41.11 7.22
N LYS A 51 -4.02 -42.30 6.63
CA LYS A 51 -2.73 -42.99 6.39
C LYS A 51 -1.89 -42.29 5.32
N GLU A 52 -2.55 -41.61 4.38
CA GLU A 52 -1.95 -40.84 3.30
C GLU A 52 -2.56 -39.43 3.28
N ASN A 53 -1.77 -38.45 2.83
CA ASN A 53 -2.23 -37.06 2.72
C ASN A 53 -2.94 -36.85 1.38
N TYR A 54 -4.08 -36.17 1.40
CA TYR A 54 -4.72 -35.70 0.17
C TYR A 54 -4.07 -34.40 -0.28
N HIS A 55 -3.65 -34.35 -1.55
CA HIS A 55 -3.24 -33.14 -2.23
C HIS A 55 -4.44 -32.59 -3.02
N ILE A 56 -5.04 -31.53 -2.50
CA ILE A 56 -6.28 -30.95 -3.03
C ILE A 56 -5.91 -29.72 -3.84
N THR A 57 -6.18 -29.76 -5.14
CA THR A 57 -5.98 -28.63 -6.05
C THR A 57 -7.28 -27.84 -6.09
N ALA A 58 -7.34 -26.72 -5.37
CA ALA A 58 -8.46 -25.78 -5.41
C ALA A 58 -8.03 -24.48 -6.11
N PRO A 59 -8.95 -23.70 -6.72
CA PRO A 59 -8.62 -22.40 -7.30
C PRO A 59 -8.08 -21.49 -6.19
N GLY A 60 -6.87 -20.95 -6.32
CA GLY A 60 -6.20 -20.18 -5.27
C GLY A 60 -4.89 -20.81 -4.83
N SER A 61 -4.93 -21.86 -4.00
CA SER A 61 -3.73 -22.52 -3.45
C SER A 61 -3.92 -24.03 -3.29
N PRO A 62 -2.92 -24.87 -3.63
CA PRO A 62 -2.95 -26.30 -3.31
C PRO A 62 -2.97 -26.50 -1.79
N VAL A 63 -3.91 -27.30 -1.30
CA VAL A 63 -4.03 -27.63 0.12
C VAL A 63 -3.68 -29.09 0.33
N THR A 64 -2.77 -29.37 1.25
CA THR A 64 -2.47 -30.74 1.67
C THR A 64 -3.11 -30.99 3.03
N THR A 65 -3.95 -32.02 3.13
CA THR A 65 -4.58 -32.41 4.41
C THR A 65 -4.55 -33.92 4.61
N GLY A 66 -4.21 -34.34 5.83
CA GLY A 66 -4.27 -35.73 6.27
C GLY A 66 -5.38 -35.95 7.30
N LEU A 67 -6.43 -35.13 7.31
CA LEU A 67 -7.51 -35.19 8.31
C LEU A 67 -8.86 -35.48 7.64
N MET A 68 -9.67 -36.30 8.30
CA MET A 68 -11.02 -36.69 7.84
C MET A 68 -11.98 -36.80 9.02
N ALA A 69 -13.23 -36.40 8.84
CA ALA A 69 -14.32 -36.73 9.77
C ALA A 69 -15.08 -37.95 9.26
N ARG A 70 -15.56 -38.81 10.17
CA ARG A 70 -16.28 -40.03 9.82
C ARG A 70 -17.69 -40.01 10.35
N GLN A 71 -18.61 -40.62 9.59
CA GLN A 71 -20.00 -40.86 9.97
C GLN A 71 -20.78 -39.60 10.38
N LEU A 72 -20.59 -38.49 9.66
CA LEU A 72 -21.44 -37.31 9.85
C LEU A 72 -22.79 -37.55 9.17
N ARG A 73 -23.89 -37.19 9.84
CA ARG A 73 -25.24 -37.25 9.30
C ARG A 73 -25.63 -35.86 8.80
N VAL A 74 -26.02 -35.77 7.52
CA VAL A 74 -26.53 -34.56 6.88
C VAL A 74 -28.00 -34.79 6.54
N ASP A 75 -28.89 -33.97 7.10
CA ASP A 75 -30.32 -34.07 6.88
C ASP A 75 -30.70 -33.19 5.67
N ILE A 76 -31.16 -33.82 4.60
CA ILE A 76 -31.57 -33.15 3.35
C ILE A 76 -33.04 -33.50 3.10
N GLY A 77 -33.92 -32.54 3.39
CA GLY A 77 -35.36 -32.78 3.39
C GLY A 77 -35.75 -33.78 4.49
N PRO A 78 -36.57 -34.80 4.20
CA PRO A 78 -37.00 -35.80 5.20
C PRO A 78 -35.98 -36.92 5.46
N GLU A 79 -34.83 -36.94 4.78
CA GLU A 79 -33.86 -38.05 4.86
C GLU A 79 -32.48 -37.60 5.37
N SER A 80 -31.83 -38.49 6.14
CA SER A 80 -30.48 -38.31 6.65
C SER A 80 -29.46 -39.12 5.84
N PHE A 81 -28.41 -38.46 5.37
CA PHE A 81 -27.33 -39.05 4.58
C PHE A 81 -26.04 -39.10 5.40
N VAL A 82 -25.35 -40.24 5.37
CA VAL A 82 -24.06 -40.39 6.06
C VAL A 82 -22.92 -40.00 5.12
N ILE A 83 -22.06 -39.08 5.55
CA ILE A 83 -20.89 -38.63 4.81
C ILE A 83 -19.60 -38.82 5.60
N ASN A 84 -18.50 -38.99 4.86
CA ASN A 84 -17.15 -39.03 5.41
C ASN A 84 -16.33 -37.95 4.69
N PRO A 85 -16.33 -36.69 5.18
CA PRO A 85 -15.65 -35.61 4.50
C PRO A 85 -14.17 -35.52 4.86
N VAL A 86 -13.37 -35.11 3.88
CA VAL A 86 -11.97 -34.69 4.08
C VAL A 86 -11.96 -33.28 4.69
N VAL A 87 -11.14 -33.05 5.71
CA VAL A 87 -11.15 -31.79 6.47
C VAL A 87 -10.20 -30.76 5.83
N LEU A 88 -10.74 -29.59 5.50
CA LEU A 88 -10.00 -28.46 4.94
C LEU A 88 -9.73 -27.35 5.99
N PRO A 89 -8.49 -26.86 6.13
CA PRO A 89 -8.10 -25.91 7.17
C PRO A 89 -8.65 -24.49 6.99
N HIS A 90 -8.84 -24.02 5.76
CA HIS A 90 -9.20 -22.62 5.45
C HIS A 90 -10.43 -22.51 4.55
N GLN A 91 -11.43 -23.35 4.79
CA GLN A 91 -12.69 -23.36 4.04
C GLN A 91 -13.76 -22.58 4.81
N GLY A 92 -14.41 -21.61 4.16
CA GLY A 92 -15.48 -20.82 4.79
C GLY A 92 -16.91 -21.34 4.54
N ILE A 93 -17.07 -22.40 3.74
CA ILE A 93 -18.30 -23.18 3.67
C ILE A 93 -18.18 -24.34 4.65
N ASP A 94 -19.22 -24.59 5.45
CA ASP A 94 -19.17 -25.63 6.47
C ASP A 94 -18.98 -27.02 5.83
N ILE A 95 -19.77 -27.36 4.81
CA ILE A 95 -19.67 -28.63 4.06
C ILE A 95 -19.80 -28.43 2.56
N ILE A 96 -18.93 -29.08 1.78
CA ILE A 96 -19.07 -29.20 0.33
C ILE A 96 -19.38 -30.66 0.01
N LEU A 97 -20.53 -30.93 -0.58
CA LEU A 97 -20.89 -32.23 -1.16
C LEU A 97 -20.40 -32.25 -2.61
N GLY A 98 -19.35 -33.04 -2.84
CA GLY A 98 -18.74 -33.20 -4.15
C GLY A 98 -19.32 -34.36 -4.96
N MET A 99 -18.76 -34.56 -6.14
CA MET A 99 -19.14 -35.59 -7.11
C MET A 99 -19.14 -37.00 -6.53
N ASN A 100 -18.21 -37.34 -5.62
CA ASN A 100 -18.21 -38.65 -4.96
C ASN A 100 -19.53 -38.96 -4.25
N TRP A 101 -20.12 -37.97 -3.57
CA TRP A 101 -21.39 -38.12 -2.86
C TRP A 101 -22.57 -37.96 -3.81
N MET A 102 -22.49 -37.00 -4.75
CA MET A 102 -23.58 -36.75 -5.69
C MET A 102 -23.84 -37.93 -6.62
N VAL A 103 -22.78 -38.59 -7.12
CA VAL A 103 -22.91 -39.81 -7.94
C VAL A 103 -23.46 -40.97 -7.12
N GLU A 104 -23.04 -41.13 -5.86
CA GLU A 104 -23.54 -42.20 -4.98
C GLU A 104 -25.06 -42.07 -4.71
N ASN A 105 -25.58 -40.84 -4.67
CA ASN A 105 -26.98 -40.56 -4.34
C ASN A 105 -27.83 -40.15 -5.55
N ASP A 106 -27.31 -40.33 -6.77
CA ASP A 106 -27.96 -40.00 -8.05
C ASP A 106 -28.51 -38.55 -8.06
N ALA A 107 -27.66 -37.62 -7.62
CA ALA A 107 -28.05 -36.24 -7.38
C ALA A 107 -28.12 -35.43 -8.68
N VAL A 108 -29.24 -34.76 -8.92
CA VAL A 108 -29.44 -33.84 -10.06
C VAL A 108 -29.76 -32.44 -9.53
N LEU A 109 -28.96 -31.45 -9.95
CA LEU A 109 -29.08 -30.06 -9.51
C LEU A 109 -29.86 -29.25 -10.55
N HIS A 110 -31.03 -28.72 -10.17
CA HIS A 110 -31.82 -27.80 -10.98
C HIS A 110 -31.59 -26.38 -10.47
N VAL A 111 -30.57 -25.70 -11.00
CA VAL A 111 -30.13 -24.37 -10.50
C VAL A 111 -31.21 -23.31 -10.68
N GLY A 112 -31.90 -23.29 -11.82
CA GLY A 112 -32.93 -22.29 -12.11
C GLY A 112 -34.14 -22.35 -11.18
N SER A 113 -34.55 -23.55 -10.75
CA SER A 113 -35.64 -23.75 -9.79
C SER A 113 -35.16 -23.91 -8.34
N ARG A 114 -33.83 -23.86 -8.10
CA ARG A 114 -33.18 -24.13 -6.82
C ARG A 114 -33.62 -25.46 -6.18
N GLU A 115 -33.68 -26.53 -6.98
CA GLU A 115 -34.07 -27.86 -6.50
C GLU A 115 -32.92 -28.86 -6.60
N VAL A 116 -32.79 -29.71 -5.57
CA VAL A 116 -31.94 -30.90 -5.61
C VAL A 116 -32.83 -32.12 -5.70
N GLN A 117 -32.61 -32.92 -6.73
CA GLN A 117 -33.20 -34.25 -6.88
C GLN A 117 -32.21 -35.28 -6.36
N LEU A 118 -32.68 -36.17 -5.47
CA LEU A 118 -31.90 -37.26 -4.90
C LEU A 118 -32.70 -38.55 -5.02
N LYS A 119 -32.02 -39.71 -5.03
CA LYS A 119 -32.71 -40.99 -4.88
C LYS A 119 -32.93 -41.32 -3.40
N SER A 120 -34.18 -41.47 -2.99
CA SER A 120 -34.57 -41.86 -1.63
C SER A 120 -33.97 -43.22 -1.27
N LYS A 121 -33.23 -43.31 -0.17
CA LYS A 121 -32.69 -44.59 0.34
C LYS A 121 -33.77 -45.42 1.04
N VAL A 122 -34.87 -44.80 1.45
CA VAL A 122 -35.98 -45.44 2.17
C VAL A 122 -37.04 -45.97 1.20
N THR A 123 -37.40 -45.20 0.17
CA THR A 123 -38.54 -45.51 -0.72
C THR A 123 -38.11 -45.89 -2.14
N GLY A 124 -36.86 -45.66 -2.52
CA GLY A 124 -36.33 -45.89 -3.87
C GLY A 124 -36.84 -44.89 -4.93
N LYS A 125 -37.73 -43.97 -4.57
CA LYS A 125 -38.28 -42.92 -5.44
C LYS A 125 -37.40 -41.66 -5.44
N THR A 126 -37.58 -40.80 -6.44
CA THR A 126 -36.89 -39.50 -6.51
C THR A 126 -37.44 -38.54 -5.46
N LEU A 127 -36.59 -38.11 -4.54
CA LEU A 127 -36.83 -37.05 -3.57
C LEU A 127 -36.47 -35.71 -4.22
N LYS A 128 -37.41 -34.75 -4.19
CA LYS A 128 -37.18 -33.37 -4.65
C LYS A 128 -37.13 -32.46 -3.44
N VAL A 129 -36.01 -31.77 -3.24
CA VAL A 129 -35.83 -30.83 -2.13
C VAL A 129 -35.60 -29.44 -2.70
N HIS A 130 -36.52 -28.53 -2.39
CA HIS A 130 -36.38 -27.11 -2.72
C HIS A 130 -35.47 -26.42 -1.72
N ILE A 131 -34.52 -25.63 -2.21
CA ILE A 131 -33.54 -24.93 -1.39
C ILE A 131 -33.91 -23.43 -1.33
N PRO A 132 -34.42 -22.95 -0.18
CA PRO A 132 -34.82 -21.55 -0.03
C PRO A 132 -33.65 -20.59 -0.28
N GLU A 133 -33.96 -19.37 -0.74
CA GLU A 133 -32.97 -18.31 -0.92
C GLU A 133 -32.38 -17.85 0.42
N GLN A 134 -31.06 -17.90 0.54
CA GLN A 134 -30.35 -17.27 1.65
C GLN A 134 -29.84 -15.89 1.23
N LYS A 135 -30.21 -14.87 2.01
CA LYS A 135 -29.73 -13.48 1.83
C LYS A 135 -28.26 -13.25 2.20
N HIS A 136 -27.57 -14.24 2.76
CA HIS A 136 -26.17 -14.13 3.19
C HIS A 136 -25.46 -15.48 3.05
N ILE A 137 -24.85 -15.73 1.88
CA ILE A 137 -23.76 -16.72 1.74
C ILE A 137 -22.55 -15.96 1.20
N GLU A 138 -22.03 -15.01 1.99
CA GLU A 138 -20.70 -14.44 1.77
C GLU A 138 -19.65 -15.34 2.43
N ALA A 139 -19.45 -16.56 1.92
CA ALA A 139 -18.27 -17.34 2.28
C ALA A 139 -17.99 -18.46 1.27
N THR A 140 -16.93 -18.28 0.48
CA THR A 140 -15.89 -19.29 0.20
C THR A 140 -16.26 -20.55 -0.58
N VAL A 141 -16.82 -20.39 -1.78
CA VAL A 141 -16.34 -21.20 -2.92
C VAL A 141 -15.23 -20.38 -3.54
N ASN A 142 -14.10 -20.99 -3.88
CA ASN A 142 -13.06 -20.33 -4.69
C ASN A 142 -13.51 -20.17 -6.16
N THR A 143 -14.74 -19.68 -6.37
CA THR A 143 -14.99 -18.78 -7.47
C THR A 143 -14.12 -17.58 -7.18
N THR A 144 -13.31 -17.19 -8.17
CA THR A 144 -12.68 -15.87 -8.25
C THR A 144 -13.58 -14.88 -7.51
N LYS A 145 -13.08 -14.27 -6.44
CA LYS A 145 -13.71 -13.06 -5.91
C LYS A 145 -13.70 -12.05 -7.07
N LEU A 146 -14.70 -12.10 -7.93
CA LEU A 146 -15.48 -10.91 -8.14
C LEU A 146 -15.93 -10.58 -6.73
N GLN A 147 -15.18 -9.64 -6.12
CA GLN A 147 -15.77 -8.82 -5.08
C GLN A 147 -17.19 -8.57 -5.57
N GLU A 148 -18.19 -8.86 -4.75
CA GLU A 148 -19.43 -8.10 -4.88
C GLU A 148 -18.99 -6.66 -4.66
N ASN A 149 -18.55 -6.05 -5.75
CA ASN A 149 -18.66 -4.65 -5.95
C ASN A 149 -20.12 -4.43 -5.60
N LYS A 150 -20.39 -3.79 -4.46
CA LYS A 150 -21.34 -2.69 -4.51
C LYS A 150 -21.07 -2.07 -5.86
N LYS A 151 -21.96 -2.27 -6.85
CA LYS A 151 -21.79 -1.66 -8.17
C LYS A 151 -21.69 -0.19 -7.85
N ILE A 152 -20.47 0.32 -7.79
CA ILE A 152 -20.23 1.73 -7.49
C ILE A 152 -20.78 2.37 -8.75
N PRO A 153 -21.93 3.06 -8.67
CA PRO A 153 -22.69 3.42 -9.87
C PRO A 153 -21.79 4.13 -10.89
N VAL A 154 -20.97 5.07 -10.40
CA VAL A 154 -19.96 5.78 -11.18
C VAL A 154 -18.97 4.85 -11.85
N VAL A 155 -18.33 3.92 -11.13
CA VAL A 155 -17.28 3.08 -11.72
C VAL A 155 -17.86 2.15 -12.79
N CYS A 156 -19.12 1.74 -12.64
CA CYS A 156 -19.84 0.98 -13.66
C CYS A 156 -20.13 1.81 -14.94
N GLU A 157 -20.06 3.13 -14.90
CA GLU A 157 -20.14 4.01 -16.09
C GLU A 157 -18.82 4.01 -16.91
N PHE A 158 -17.72 3.49 -16.37
CA PHE A 158 -16.38 3.52 -17.00
C PHE A 158 -15.73 2.13 -17.19
N PRO A 159 -16.44 1.12 -17.75
CA PRO A 159 -15.85 -0.21 -17.95
C PRO A 159 -14.63 -0.19 -18.88
N ASP A 160 -14.58 0.76 -19.81
CA ASP A 160 -13.48 0.99 -20.75
C ASP A 160 -12.17 1.44 -20.09
N VAL A 161 -12.24 2.07 -18.92
CA VAL A 161 -11.05 2.46 -18.12
C VAL A 161 -10.46 1.27 -17.38
N PHE A 162 -11.24 0.20 -17.19
CA PHE A 162 -10.85 -0.99 -16.42
C PHE A 162 -10.81 -2.28 -17.26
N PRO A 163 -10.04 -2.33 -18.35
CA PRO A 163 -9.99 -3.54 -19.16
C PRO A 163 -9.23 -4.67 -18.44
N GLU A 164 -9.57 -5.91 -18.78
CA GLU A 164 -8.86 -7.10 -18.27
C GLU A 164 -7.40 -7.14 -18.73
N GLU A 165 -7.17 -6.74 -19.99
CA GLU A 165 -5.86 -6.57 -20.61
C GLU A 165 -5.73 -5.20 -21.28
N LEU A 166 -4.50 -4.71 -21.45
CA LEU A 166 -4.29 -3.46 -22.17
C LEU A 166 -4.66 -3.64 -23.65
N PRO A 167 -5.44 -2.74 -24.26
CA PRO A 167 -5.95 -2.89 -25.63
C PRO A 167 -4.87 -2.74 -26.73
N GLY A 168 -3.60 -2.65 -26.35
CA GLY A 168 -2.45 -2.57 -27.25
C GLY A 168 -1.47 -1.47 -26.87
N LEU A 169 -0.75 -0.95 -27.87
CA LEU A 169 0.12 0.21 -27.73
C LEU A 169 -0.70 1.46 -27.39
N SER A 170 -0.19 2.26 -26.47
CA SER A 170 -0.82 3.52 -26.06
C SER A 170 -0.94 4.51 -27.23
N PRO A 171 -1.88 5.46 -27.21
CA PRO A 171 -1.94 6.51 -28.23
C PRO A 171 -0.65 7.33 -28.26
N ASP A 172 -0.41 8.00 -29.39
CA ASP A 172 0.58 9.06 -29.43
C ASP A 172 0.10 10.23 -28.54
N ARG A 173 0.98 10.72 -27.68
CA ARG A 173 0.72 11.81 -26.74
C ARG A 173 1.86 12.82 -26.83
N ASP A 174 1.62 14.04 -26.36
CA ASP A 174 2.64 15.09 -26.30
C ASP A 174 3.84 14.69 -25.40
N VAL A 175 3.60 13.80 -24.44
CA VAL A 175 4.61 13.28 -23.52
C VAL A 175 5.09 11.91 -23.98
N GLU A 176 6.27 11.89 -24.61
CA GLU A 176 7.04 10.67 -24.91
C GLU A 176 8.18 10.49 -23.90
N PHE A 177 8.50 9.24 -23.56
CA PHE A 177 9.66 8.93 -22.73
C PHE A 177 10.96 9.12 -23.53
N LYS A 178 11.83 10.01 -23.05
CA LYS A 178 13.12 10.34 -23.68
C LYS A 178 14.29 9.78 -22.89
N ILE A 179 15.31 9.31 -23.60
CA ILE A 179 16.56 8.78 -23.02
C ILE A 179 17.73 9.65 -23.49
N ASP A 180 17.90 10.79 -22.83
CA ASP A 180 19.00 11.70 -23.09
C ASP A 180 20.31 11.10 -22.56
N LEU A 181 21.29 10.93 -23.44
CA LEU A 181 22.60 10.39 -23.11
C LEU A 181 23.61 11.51 -22.96
N ILE A 182 24.68 11.26 -22.18
CA ILE A 182 25.82 12.17 -22.14
C ILE A 182 26.41 12.30 -23.56
N PRO A 183 26.67 13.52 -24.06
CA PRO A 183 27.23 13.72 -25.40
C PRO A 183 28.51 12.90 -25.61
N GLY A 184 28.61 12.21 -26.75
CA GLY A 184 29.76 11.36 -27.09
C GLY A 184 29.71 9.91 -26.55
N THR A 185 28.58 9.49 -25.96
CA THR A 185 28.42 8.11 -25.45
C THR A 185 28.33 7.09 -26.60
N ALA A 186 29.21 6.09 -26.57
CA ALA A 186 29.13 4.93 -27.47
C ALA A 186 28.06 3.91 -27.02
N PRO A 187 27.46 3.13 -27.94
CA PRO A 187 26.49 2.10 -27.58
C PRO A 187 27.03 1.07 -26.59
N VAL A 188 26.26 0.77 -25.56
CA VAL A 188 26.61 -0.25 -24.56
C VAL A 188 25.92 -1.56 -24.91
N SER A 189 26.72 -2.60 -25.12
CA SER A 189 26.25 -3.97 -25.35
C SER A 189 26.94 -4.94 -24.41
N ARG A 190 26.15 -5.75 -23.71
CA ARG A 190 26.58 -6.77 -22.75
C ARG A 190 26.00 -8.11 -23.14
N ARG A 191 26.74 -9.17 -22.82
CA ARG A 191 26.29 -10.55 -23.09
C ARG A 191 25.10 -10.92 -22.22
N PRO A 192 24.14 -11.71 -22.74
CA PRO A 192 23.01 -12.21 -21.95
C PRO A 192 23.49 -13.11 -20.81
N TYR A 193 22.76 -13.08 -19.68
CA TYR A 193 23.02 -13.98 -18.57
C TYR A 193 22.71 -15.43 -18.95
N ARG A 194 23.45 -16.37 -18.34
CA ARG A 194 23.13 -17.80 -18.44
C ARG A 194 21.93 -18.07 -17.54
N MET A 195 20.90 -18.70 -18.09
CA MET A 195 19.66 -19.04 -17.40
C MET A 195 19.47 -20.55 -17.37
N ALA A 196 18.82 -21.06 -16.31
CA ALA A 196 18.47 -22.47 -16.20
C ALA A 196 17.43 -22.89 -17.26
N PRO A 197 17.29 -24.19 -17.58
CA PRO A 197 16.31 -24.65 -18.58
C PRO A 197 14.87 -24.19 -18.33
N ASP A 198 14.42 -24.16 -17.07
CA ASP A 198 13.06 -23.70 -16.73
C ASP A 198 12.90 -22.19 -16.86
N GLU A 199 13.95 -21.42 -16.58
CA GLU A 199 13.97 -19.98 -16.84
C GLU A 199 13.93 -19.66 -18.33
N LEU A 200 14.57 -20.49 -19.15
CA LEU A 200 14.53 -20.31 -20.60
C LEU A 200 13.15 -20.59 -21.19
N LYS A 201 12.42 -21.59 -20.65
CA LYS A 201 11.02 -21.82 -21.01
C LYS A 201 10.17 -20.60 -20.66
N GLU A 202 10.29 -20.11 -19.42
CA GLU A 202 9.57 -18.93 -18.93
C GLU A 202 9.92 -17.66 -19.75
N LEU A 203 11.20 -17.48 -20.10
CA LEU A 203 11.66 -16.39 -20.95
C LEU A 203 11.00 -16.43 -22.31
N LYS A 204 10.90 -17.60 -22.92
CA LYS A 204 10.26 -17.75 -24.23
C LYS A 204 8.77 -17.38 -24.16
N THR A 205 8.07 -17.81 -23.11
CA THR A 205 6.66 -17.46 -22.88
C THR A 205 6.49 -15.94 -22.70
N GLN A 206 7.24 -15.31 -21.79
CA GLN A 206 7.12 -13.87 -21.54
C GLN A 206 7.59 -13.00 -22.71
N LEU A 207 8.52 -13.48 -23.54
CA LEU A 207 8.90 -12.79 -24.78
C LEU A 207 7.76 -12.84 -25.80
N GLN A 208 7.15 -14.01 -26.00
CA GLN A 208 6.06 -14.17 -26.94
C GLN A 208 4.85 -13.32 -26.52
N GLU A 209 4.47 -13.34 -25.24
CA GLU A 209 3.39 -12.50 -24.71
C GLU A 209 3.63 -11.01 -24.95
N GLN A 210 4.86 -10.53 -24.80
CA GLN A 210 5.19 -9.12 -25.02
C GLN A 210 5.28 -8.74 -26.50
N LEU A 211 5.67 -9.68 -27.37
CA LEU A 211 5.62 -9.52 -28.82
C LEU A 211 4.17 -9.46 -29.31
N ASP A 212 3.32 -10.38 -28.85
CA ASP A 212 1.90 -10.44 -29.21
C ASP A 212 1.15 -9.18 -28.77
N LYS A 213 1.53 -8.63 -27.60
CA LYS A 213 1.01 -7.35 -27.10
C LYS A 213 1.60 -6.12 -27.79
N GLY A 214 2.62 -6.28 -28.63
CA GLY A 214 3.31 -5.19 -29.31
C GLY A 214 4.13 -4.27 -28.40
N PHE A 215 4.47 -4.70 -27.18
CA PHE A 215 5.31 -3.90 -26.27
C PHE A 215 6.78 -3.95 -26.65
N ILE A 216 7.21 -5.06 -27.26
CA ILE A 216 8.57 -5.25 -27.75
C ILE A 216 8.55 -5.65 -29.22
N ARG A 217 9.69 -5.49 -29.89
CA ARG A 217 9.92 -6.03 -31.24
C ARG A 217 11.36 -6.55 -31.37
N PRO A 218 11.65 -7.43 -32.35
CA PRO A 218 13.01 -7.80 -32.69
C PRO A 218 13.84 -6.55 -33.06
N SER A 219 15.09 -6.51 -32.61
CA SER A 219 15.98 -5.37 -32.81
C SER A 219 17.29 -5.79 -33.47
N SER A 220 17.87 -4.88 -34.25
CA SER A 220 19.25 -4.93 -34.76
C SER A 220 20.13 -3.83 -34.13
N SER A 221 19.69 -3.26 -33.01
CA SER A 221 20.35 -2.15 -32.33
C SER A 221 21.79 -2.48 -31.92
N PRO A 222 22.72 -1.51 -31.97
CA PRO A 222 24.05 -1.67 -31.40
C PRO A 222 24.05 -1.72 -29.86
N TRP A 223 22.93 -1.38 -29.22
CA TRP A 223 22.74 -1.48 -27.78
C TRP A 223 22.29 -2.88 -27.38
N GLY A 224 22.60 -3.30 -26.15
CA GLY A 224 22.16 -4.60 -25.64
C GLY A 224 22.38 -4.74 -24.14
N CYS A 225 21.32 -4.58 -23.35
CA CYS A 225 21.35 -4.88 -21.91
C CYS A 225 20.87 -6.31 -21.63
N PRO A 226 21.44 -7.06 -20.68
CA PRO A 226 21.02 -8.43 -20.44
C PRO A 226 19.69 -8.47 -19.67
N ALA A 227 18.81 -9.39 -20.04
CA ALA A 227 17.60 -9.68 -19.27
C ALA A 227 17.88 -10.65 -18.12
N LEU A 228 17.15 -10.48 -17.02
CA LEU A 228 17.17 -11.33 -15.83
C LEU A 228 15.77 -11.50 -15.24
N PHE A 229 15.60 -12.48 -14.37
CA PHE A 229 14.35 -12.69 -13.64
C PHE A 229 14.43 -12.22 -12.20
N VAL A 230 13.36 -11.59 -11.74
CA VAL A 230 13.13 -11.24 -10.34
C VAL A 230 11.88 -11.93 -9.85
N GLU A 231 11.90 -12.49 -8.64
CA GLU A 231 10.73 -13.14 -8.05
C GLU A 231 9.64 -12.13 -7.69
N LYS A 232 8.39 -12.42 -8.07
CA LYS A 232 7.21 -11.66 -7.65
C LYS A 232 6.88 -12.01 -6.20
N LYS A 233 6.69 -10.99 -5.35
CA LYS A 233 6.36 -11.16 -3.93
C LYS A 233 5.00 -11.83 -3.67
N ASP A 234 4.03 -11.67 -4.57
CA ASP A 234 2.63 -11.90 -4.20
C ASP A 234 2.08 -13.29 -4.58
N GLN A 235 2.68 -14.01 -5.54
CA GLN A 235 2.04 -15.19 -6.15
C GLN A 235 2.98 -16.35 -6.56
N GLY A 236 4.29 -16.25 -6.33
CA GLY A 236 5.24 -17.23 -6.85
C GLY A 236 5.29 -17.17 -8.39
N GLY A 237 6.20 -16.36 -8.92
CA GLY A 237 6.37 -16.21 -10.37
C GLY A 237 7.57 -15.34 -10.69
N LYS A 238 8.09 -15.43 -11.91
CA LYS A 238 9.26 -14.67 -12.34
C LYS A 238 8.82 -13.44 -13.14
N ARG A 239 9.47 -12.30 -12.92
CA ARG A 239 9.26 -11.06 -13.69
C ARG A 239 10.49 -10.82 -14.55
N LEU A 240 10.30 -10.73 -15.87
CA LEU A 240 11.38 -10.31 -16.77
C LEU A 240 11.76 -8.85 -16.46
N CYS A 241 13.03 -8.65 -16.14
CA CYS A 241 13.63 -7.34 -15.89
C CYS A 241 14.87 -7.20 -16.78
N VAL A 242 15.08 -6.02 -17.34
CA VAL A 242 16.30 -5.72 -18.10
C VAL A 242 17.29 -5.00 -17.17
N ASP A 243 18.54 -5.44 -17.16
CA ASP A 243 19.59 -4.76 -16.42
C ASP A 243 20.06 -3.50 -17.14
N TYR A 244 19.30 -2.42 -16.99
CA TYR A 244 19.66 -1.11 -17.54
C TYR A 244 20.72 -0.38 -16.74
N ARG A 245 21.35 -0.95 -15.69
CA ARG A 245 22.43 -0.27 -14.95
C ARG A 245 23.51 0.38 -15.84
N PRO A 246 23.97 -0.26 -16.94
CA PRO A 246 24.97 0.33 -17.83
C PRO A 246 24.42 1.52 -18.61
N LEU A 247 23.20 1.41 -19.12
CA LEU A 247 22.51 2.50 -19.82
C LEU A 247 22.24 3.67 -18.86
N ASN A 248 21.70 3.37 -17.68
CA ASN A 248 21.39 4.31 -16.61
C ASN A 248 22.60 5.14 -16.14
N ALA A 249 23.81 4.58 -16.22
CA ALA A 249 25.03 5.29 -15.85
C ALA A 249 25.40 6.39 -16.85
N VAL A 250 24.99 6.23 -18.11
CA VAL A 250 25.28 7.18 -19.21
C VAL A 250 24.07 8.04 -19.60
N THR A 251 22.90 7.78 -19.02
CA THR A 251 21.70 8.64 -19.13
C THR A 251 21.83 9.88 -18.26
N VAL A 252 21.49 11.05 -18.81
CA VAL A 252 21.38 12.30 -18.08
C VAL A 252 20.22 12.21 -17.08
N LYS A 253 20.51 12.43 -15.80
CA LYS A 253 19.52 12.28 -14.72
C LYS A 253 18.59 13.48 -14.69
N ASN A 254 17.29 13.22 -14.88
CA ASN A 254 16.24 14.21 -14.70
C ASN A 254 15.93 14.34 -13.20
N LYS A 255 16.03 15.57 -12.69
CA LYS A 255 15.66 15.92 -11.31
C LYS A 255 14.27 16.54 -11.29
N TYR A 256 13.29 15.82 -11.83
CA TYR A 256 11.90 16.27 -11.76
C TYR A 256 11.49 16.43 -10.29
N PRO A 257 10.88 17.56 -9.90
CA PRO A 257 10.48 17.80 -8.52
C PRO A 257 9.36 16.81 -8.15
N LEU A 258 9.66 15.88 -7.25
CA LEU A 258 8.63 15.09 -6.62
C LEU A 258 8.05 15.88 -5.44
N PRO A 259 6.72 15.93 -5.29
CA PRO A 259 6.10 16.61 -4.17
C PRO A 259 6.56 15.98 -2.85
N HIS A 260 6.85 16.83 -1.87
CA HIS A 260 7.17 16.34 -0.53
C HIS A 260 5.90 15.74 0.09
N ILE A 261 6.02 14.56 0.67
CA ILE A 261 4.86 13.78 1.13
C ILE A 261 4.07 14.51 2.21
N ASP A 262 4.75 15.26 3.09
CA ASP A 262 4.08 16.11 4.07
C ASP A 262 3.11 17.13 3.42
N ILE A 263 3.49 17.73 2.29
CA ILE A 263 2.64 18.68 1.55
C ILE A 263 1.40 17.96 1.01
N LEU A 264 1.57 16.74 0.50
CA LEU A 264 0.46 15.92 0.01
C LEU A 264 -0.55 15.61 1.12
N PHE A 265 -0.08 15.42 2.35
CA PHE A 265 -0.96 15.15 3.49
C PHE A 265 -1.72 16.36 3.98
N ASP A 266 -1.13 17.55 3.87
CA ASP A 266 -1.78 18.79 4.28
C ASP A 266 -2.98 19.13 3.40
N GLN A 267 -2.92 18.73 2.13
CA GLN A 267 -4.03 18.88 1.17
C GLN A 267 -5.24 18.02 1.51
N LEU A 268 -5.06 16.96 2.31
CA LEU A 268 -6.13 16.05 2.68
C LEU A 268 -6.98 16.58 3.84
N ALA A 269 -6.78 17.83 4.27
CA ALA A 269 -7.55 18.48 5.32
C ALA A 269 -9.06 18.34 5.06
N GLU A 270 -9.81 17.91 6.08
CA GLU A 270 -11.26 17.72 6.05
C GLU A 270 -11.78 16.56 5.18
N ALA A 271 -10.89 15.78 4.57
CA ALA A 271 -11.29 14.63 3.79
C ALA A 271 -11.84 13.50 4.69
N ARG A 272 -12.98 12.93 4.29
CA ARG A 272 -13.64 11.83 4.99
C ARG A 272 -13.80 10.57 4.15
N VAL A 273 -13.77 10.74 2.83
CA VAL A 273 -13.96 9.66 1.85
C VAL A 273 -12.78 9.65 0.91
N PHE A 274 -12.21 8.46 0.71
CA PHE A 274 -11.02 8.24 -0.09
C PHE A 274 -11.25 7.14 -1.12
N SER A 275 -10.66 7.30 -2.30
CA SER A 275 -10.55 6.25 -3.31
C SER A 275 -9.12 6.20 -3.83
N LYS A 276 -8.58 5.00 -3.96
CA LYS A 276 -7.26 4.72 -4.51
C LYS A 276 -7.42 4.03 -5.86
N ILE A 277 -6.81 4.60 -6.89
CA ILE A 277 -6.77 4.04 -8.24
C ILE A 277 -5.32 3.64 -8.54
N ASP A 278 -5.14 2.37 -8.95
CA ASP A 278 -3.84 1.80 -9.34
C ASP A 278 -3.85 1.57 -10.86
N LEU A 279 -2.85 2.13 -11.55
CA LEU A 279 -2.76 2.01 -13.00
C LEU A 279 -2.22 0.65 -13.43
N ARG A 280 -2.88 0.04 -14.44
CA ARG A 280 -2.50 -1.28 -14.94
C ARG A 280 -1.19 -1.19 -15.72
N SER A 281 -0.11 -1.69 -15.12
CA SER A 281 1.22 -1.64 -15.75
C SER A 281 1.56 -0.21 -16.21
N GLY A 282 1.41 0.79 -15.31
CA GLY A 282 1.49 2.22 -15.64
C GLY A 282 2.61 2.58 -16.63
N TYR A 283 3.84 2.10 -16.40
CA TYR A 283 4.96 2.35 -17.31
C TYR A 283 4.74 1.89 -18.75
N TYR A 284 4.08 0.75 -18.97
CA TYR A 284 3.81 0.24 -20.32
C TYR A 284 2.76 1.07 -21.07
N GLN A 285 2.11 2.01 -20.39
CA GLN A 285 1.16 2.93 -21.00
C GLN A 285 1.82 4.21 -21.56
N ILE A 286 3.14 4.34 -21.46
CA ILE A 286 3.91 5.46 -22.03
C ILE A 286 4.78 4.96 -23.17
N LYS A 287 4.71 5.62 -24.33
CA LYS A 287 5.58 5.33 -25.47
C LYS A 287 6.99 5.88 -25.28
N ILE A 288 7.96 5.14 -25.77
CA ILE A 288 9.34 5.64 -25.90
C ILE A 288 9.44 6.43 -27.19
N ARG A 289 10.12 7.58 -27.14
CA ARG A 289 10.42 8.38 -28.33
C ARG A 289 11.10 7.50 -29.39
N LYS A 290 10.66 7.60 -30.64
CA LYS A 290 11.12 6.71 -31.74
C LYS A 290 12.64 6.62 -31.88
N GLU A 291 13.34 7.73 -31.67
CA GLU A 291 14.81 7.83 -31.71
C GLU A 291 15.51 7.10 -30.56
N ASP A 292 14.82 6.93 -29.42
CA ASP A 292 15.37 6.34 -28.20
C ASP A 292 15.05 4.86 -28.04
N ILE A 293 14.10 4.33 -28.82
CA ILE A 293 13.73 2.90 -28.83
C ILE A 293 14.96 1.99 -28.92
N PRO A 294 15.92 2.19 -29.85
CA PRO A 294 17.08 1.31 -29.98
C PRO A 294 17.94 1.25 -28.71
N LYS A 295 17.93 2.29 -27.86
CA LYS A 295 18.71 2.34 -26.61
C LYS A 295 18.18 1.35 -25.57
N THR A 296 16.90 0.97 -25.67
CA THR A 296 16.26 -0.01 -24.78
C THR A 296 16.48 -1.47 -25.19
N ALA A 297 17.27 -1.70 -26.24
CA ALA A 297 17.54 -3.04 -26.72
C ALA A 297 18.15 -3.93 -25.61
N PHE A 298 17.61 -5.13 -25.49
CA PHE A 298 18.00 -6.11 -24.49
C PHE A 298 18.28 -7.47 -25.12
N SER A 299 19.40 -8.06 -24.70
CA SER A 299 19.92 -9.32 -25.21
C SER A 299 19.35 -10.49 -24.43
N THR A 300 18.89 -11.51 -25.15
CA THR A 300 18.44 -12.79 -24.60
C THR A 300 19.14 -13.95 -25.32
N ARG A 301 18.92 -15.19 -24.86
CA ARG A 301 19.38 -16.38 -25.58
C ARG A 301 18.75 -16.51 -26.98
N TYR A 302 17.55 -15.98 -27.17
CA TYR A 302 16.75 -16.15 -28.39
C TYR A 302 16.88 -14.99 -29.38
N GLY A 303 17.69 -13.97 -29.06
CA GLY A 303 17.88 -12.80 -29.91
C GLY A 303 17.90 -11.49 -29.13
N LEU A 304 17.93 -10.40 -29.89
CA LEU A 304 17.88 -9.03 -29.39
C LEU A 304 16.46 -8.47 -29.63
N TYR A 305 15.91 -7.85 -28.59
CA TYR A 305 14.59 -7.22 -28.63
C TYR A 305 14.68 -5.81 -28.07
N GLU A 306 13.80 -4.91 -28.47
CA GLU A 306 13.72 -3.53 -27.94
C GLU A 306 12.29 -3.19 -27.52
N TYR A 307 12.15 -2.30 -26.54
CA TYR A 307 10.85 -1.86 -26.03
C TYR A 307 10.33 -0.66 -26.81
N LEU A 308 9.05 -0.70 -27.16
CA LEU A 308 8.31 0.43 -27.75
C LEU A 308 7.63 1.29 -26.67
N VAL A 309 7.43 0.70 -25.49
CA VAL A 309 6.82 1.34 -24.31
C VAL A 309 7.82 1.40 -23.16
N MET A 310 7.66 2.36 -22.26
CA MET A 310 8.58 2.58 -21.15
C MET A 310 8.63 1.34 -20.25
N SER A 311 9.82 0.75 -20.09
CA SER A 311 10.03 -0.47 -19.33
C SER A 311 10.62 -0.23 -17.95
N PHE A 312 10.45 -1.22 -17.06
CA PHE A 312 11.01 -1.16 -15.71
C PHE A 312 12.55 -1.13 -15.74
N GLY A 313 13.13 -0.33 -14.85
CA GLY A 313 14.59 -0.25 -14.65
C GLY A 313 15.26 0.89 -15.39
N LEU A 314 14.57 1.60 -16.29
CA LEU A 314 15.10 2.80 -16.95
C LEU A 314 15.20 3.98 -15.97
N THR A 315 16.31 4.71 -16.02
CA THR A 315 16.49 5.96 -15.27
C THR A 315 15.48 7.00 -15.75
N ASN A 316 14.97 7.83 -14.84
CA ASN A 316 13.94 8.84 -15.09
C ASN A 316 12.54 8.31 -15.38
N ALA A 317 12.30 7.00 -15.50
CA ALA A 317 10.96 6.48 -15.73
C ALA A 317 9.91 6.98 -14.70
N PRO A 318 10.18 6.96 -13.37
CA PRO A 318 9.25 7.54 -12.39
C PRO A 318 9.06 9.06 -12.56
N ALA A 319 10.11 9.78 -12.97
CA ALA A 319 10.06 11.23 -13.16
C ALA A 319 9.19 11.61 -14.37
N PHE A 320 9.34 10.91 -15.49
CA PHE A 320 8.50 11.09 -16.67
C PHE A 320 7.06 10.66 -16.40
N PHE A 321 6.86 9.58 -15.65
CA PHE A 321 5.53 9.14 -15.24
C PHE A 321 4.81 10.22 -14.43
N MET A 322 5.49 10.79 -13.44
CA MET A 322 4.99 11.90 -12.64
C MET A 322 4.71 13.16 -13.46
N TYR A 323 5.59 13.50 -14.42
CA TYR A 323 5.36 14.63 -15.31
C TYR A 323 4.08 14.46 -16.14
N MET A 324 3.89 13.28 -16.74
CA MET A 324 2.68 12.96 -17.49
C MET A 324 1.44 13.01 -16.59
N MET A 325 1.48 12.37 -15.42
CA MET A 325 0.35 12.37 -14.48
C MET A 325 -0.01 13.79 -14.04
N ASN A 326 0.98 14.62 -13.73
CA ASN A 326 0.75 16.01 -13.39
C ASN A 326 0.13 16.79 -14.55
N SER A 327 0.55 16.52 -15.80
CA SER A 327 -0.04 17.14 -16.98
C SER A 327 -1.50 16.72 -17.19
N VAL A 328 -1.85 15.46 -16.92
CA VAL A 328 -3.21 14.91 -17.08
C VAL A 328 -4.16 15.48 -16.03
N PHE A 329 -3.70 15.61 -14.79
CA PHE A 329 -4.53 16.02 -13.64
C PHE A 329 -4.27 17.45 -13.18
N MET A 330 -3.59 18.28 -13.99
CA MET A 330 -3.11 19.60 -13.57
C MET A 330 -4.21 20.50 -13.00
N ASN A 331 -5.44 20.37 -13.51
CA ASN A 331 -6.58 21.17 -13.08
C ASN A 331 -7.22 20.67 -11.78
N GLU A 332 -7.00 19.40 -11.45
CA GLU A 332 -7.58 18.67 -10.33
C GLU A 332 -6.58 18.47 -9.16
N LEU A 333 -5.28 18.64 -9.43
CA LEU A 333 -4.23 18.71 -8.42
C LEU A 333 -4.52 19.83 -7.41
N ASP A 334 -4.09 19.60 -6.16
CA ASP A 334 -4.25 20.49 -5.01
C ASP A 334 -5.72 20.80 -4.63
N LYS A 335 -6.70 20.11 -5.23
CA LYS A 335 -8.13 20.27 -4.93
C LYS A 335 -8.73 19.02 -4.29
N PHE A 336 -8.66 17.90 -5.00
CA PHE A 336 -9.26 16.62 -4.56
C PHE A 336 -8.51 15.38 -5.05
N VAL A 337 -7.34 15.58 -5.69
CA VAL A 337 -6.46 14.49 -6.16
C VAL A 337 -5.03 14.71 -5.72
N VAL A 338 -4.42 13.62 -5.24
CA VAL A 338 -2.99 13.48 -5.05
C VAL A 338 -2.49 12.36 -5.96
N VAL A 339 -1.46 12.63 -6.76
CA VAL A 339 -0.80 11.60 -7.57
C VAL A 339 0.62 11.38 -7.08
N PHE A 340 0.98 10.10 -6.89
CA PHE A 340 2.34 9.71 -6.58
C PHE A 340 2.73 8.44 -7.34
N ILE A 341 3.51 8.65 -8.41
CA ILE A 341 3.90 7.62 -9.39
C ILE A 341 2.62 6.90 -9.86
N ASP A 342 2.50 5.60 -9.63
CA ASP A 342 1.40 4.78 -10.13
C ASP A 342 0.12 4.85 -9.27
N ASP A 343 0.21 5.46 -8.07
CA ASP A 343 -0.90 5.57 -7.13
C ASP A 343 -1.61 6.93 -7.27
N ILE A 344 -2.89 6.89 -7.65
CA ILE A 344 -3.77 8.06 -7.67
C ILE A 344 -4.71 7.99 -6.47
N LEU A 345 -4.66 8.99 -5.59
CA LEU A 345 -5.53 9.13 -4.44
C LEU A 345 -6.55 10.24 -4.70
N VAL A 346 -7.82 9.89 -4.68
CA VAL A 346 -8.95 10.83 -4.71
C VAL A 346 -9.50 10.97 -3.31
N TYR A 347 -9.71 12.20 -2.85
CA TYR A 347 -10.19 12.49 -1.49
C TYR A 347 -11.30 13.54 -1.52
N SER A 348 -12.26 13.47 -0.61
CA SER A 348 -13.43 14.36 -0.59
C SER A 348 -14.04 14.50 0.79
N LYS A 349 -14.80 15.58 1.02
CA LYS A 349 -15.42 15.87 2.33
C LYS A 349 -16.66 15.03 2.59
N ASN A 350 -17.40 14.67 1.54
CA ASN A 350 -18.61 13.86 1.63
C ASN A 350 -18.76 12.92 0.43
N GLU A 351 -19.66 11.94 0.52
CA GLU A 351 -19.85 10.91 -0.50
C GLU A 351 -20.42 11.45 -1.82
N LYS A 352 -21.18 12.56 -1.81
CA LYS A 352 -21.75 13.17 -3.01
C LYS A 352 -20.68 13.87 -3.85
N GLU A 353 -19.88 14.72 -3.22
CA GLU A 353 -18.69 15.33 -3.85
C GLU A 353 -17.74 14.25 -4.35
N HIS A 354 -17.57 13.17 -3.58
CA HIS A 354 -16.70 12.06 -3.99
C HIS A 354 -17.16 11.40 -5.29
N GLU A 355 -18.47 11.29 -5.49
CA GLU A 355 -19.05 10.79 -6.73
C GLU A 355 -18.63 11.65 -7.93
N GLU A 356 -18.78 12.97 -7.82
CA GLU A 356 -18.44 13.94 -8.87
C GLU A 356 -16.93 13.98 -9.15
N HIS A 357 -16.12 13.98 -8.09
CA HIS A 357 -14.67 13.92 -8.19
C HIS A 357 -14.21 12.64 -8.89
N LEU A 358 -14.75 11.49 -8.51
CA LEU A 358 -14.37 10.23 -9.15
C LEU A 358 -14.80 10.19 -10.62
N ARG A 359 -16.00 10.69 -10.95
CA ARG A 359 -16.46 10.81 -12.34
C ARG A 359 -15.51 11.67 -13.17
N THR A 360 -15.02 12.78 -12.61
CA THR A 360 -14.03 13.65 -13.27
C THR A 360 -12.72 12.91 -13.53
N ILE A 361 -12.20 12.19 -12.54
CA ILE A 361 -10.93 11.46 -12.67
C ILE A 361 -11.01 10.29 -13.64
N LEU A 362 -12.09 9.52 -13.60
CA LEU A 362 -12.31 8.44 -14.57
C LEU A 362 -12.51 8.98 -15.99
N THR A 363 -13.14 10.15 -16.14
CA THR A 363 -13.25 10.84 -17.43
C THR A 363 -11.88 11.26 -17.95
N ARG A 364 -11.01 11.84 -17.11
CA ARG A 364 -9.64 12.19 -17.49
C ARG A 364 -8.82 10.98 -17.91
N LEU A 365 -8.95 9.86 -17.18
CA LEU A 365 -8.30 8.60 -17.55
C LEU A 365 -8.80 8.08 -18.90
N ARG A 366 -10.11 8.13 -19.16
CA ARG A 366 -10.72 7.77 -20.45
C ARG A 366 -10.19 8.65 -21.58
N GLU A 367 -10.23 9.98 -21.43
CA GLU A 367 -9.77 10.95 -22.43
C GLU A 367 -8.32 10.71 -22.83
N HIS A 368 -7.46 10.42 -21.84
CA HIS A 368 -6.04 10.17 -22.07
C HIS A 368 -5.72 8.70 -22.37
N GLN A 369 -6.73 7.83 -22.44
CA GLN A 369 -6.61 6.38 -22.64
C GLN A 369 -5.60 5.74 -21.67
N LEU A 370 -5.75 6.09 -20.38
CA LEU A 370 -5.02 5.51 -19.27
C LEU A 370 -5.91 4.48 -18.58
N TYR A 371 -5.38 3.29 -18.37
CA TYR A 371 -6.13 2.14 -17.91
C TYR A 371 -5.75 1.75 -16.48
N ALA A 372 -6.76 1.54 -15.64
CA ALA A 372 -6.60 1.16 -14.25
C ALA A 372 -6.82 -0.34 -14.04
N LYS A 373 -6.17 -0.90 -13.03
CA LYS A 373 -6.36 -2.30 -12.63
C LYS A 373 -7.41 -2.36 -11.53
N PHE A 374 -8.65 -2.65 -11.90
CA PHE A 374 -9.79 -2.69 -10.98
C PHE A 374 -9.51 -3.51 -9.71
N SER A 375 -8.89 -4.69 -9.85
CA SER A 375 -8.58 -5.58 -8.71
C SER A 375 -7.61 -5.01 -7.67
N LYS A 376 -6.92 -3.91 -7.99
CA LYS A 376 -5.99 -3.20 -7.09
C LYS A 376 -6.52 -1.82 -6.67
N CYS A 377 -7.60 -1.36 -7.29
CA CYS A 377 -8.27 -0.14 -6.91
C CYS A 377 -9.13 -0.39 -5.67
N ALA A 378 -9.33 0.64 -4.87
CA ALA A 378 -10.22 0.60 -3.71
C ALA A 378 -11.00 1.91 -3.66
N PHE A 379 -12.30 1.86 -3.40
CA PHE A 379 -13.16 3.02 -3.52
C PHE A 379 -14.08 3.20 -2.30
N TRP A 380 -14.54 4.44 -2.05
CA TRP A 380 -15.40 4.82 -0.90
C TRP A 380 -14.87 4.33 0.45
N LEU A 381 -13.56 4.46 0.66
CA LEU A 381 -12.92 4.11 1.91
C LEU A 381 -13.03 5.27 2.90
N ARG A 382 -13.24 4.95 4.18
CA ARG A 382 -13.09 5.91 5.28
C ARG A 382 -11.65 6.01 5.77
N GLU A 383 -10.88 4.93 5.56
CA GLU A 383 -9.47 4.85 5.88
C GLU A 383 -8.72 4.19 4.72
N VAL A 384 -7.58 4.76 4.31
CA VAL A 384 -6.80 4.24 3.16
C VAL A 384 -5.31 4.22 3.47
N SER A 385 -4.62 3.14 3.08
CA SER A 385 -3.16 3.09 3.11
C SER A 385 -2.58 3.78 1.87
N PHE A 386 -1.78 4.81 2.09
CA PHE A 386 -1.14 5.61 1.05
C PHE A 386 0.27 6.02 1.49
N LEU A 387 1.29 5.73 0.66
CA LEU A 387 2.70 6.05 0.91
C LEU A 387 3.23 5.58 2.27
N GLY A 388 2.76 4.44 2.78
CA GLY A 388 3.19 3.91 4.09
C GLY A 388 2.55 4.58 5.30
N HIS A 389 1.48 5.34 5.07
CA HIS A 389 0.64 5.96 6.09
C HIS A 389 -0.81 5.51 5.94
N ILE A 390 -1.56 5.52 7.05
CA ILE A 390 -3.01 5.39 7.03
C ILE A 390 -3.62 6.78 7.09
N LEU A 391 -4.43 7.11 6.10
CA LEU A 391 -5.21 8.33 6.02
C LEU A 391 -6.62 8.05 6.51
N SER A 392 -7.16 8.92 7.37
CA SER A 392 -8.49 8.80 7.95
C SER A 392 -9.07 10.19 8.22
N GLU A 393 -10.37 10.27 8.54
CA GLU A 393 -11.01 11.51 9.02
C GLU A 393 -10.32 12.07 10.29
N LYS A 394 -9.71 11.21 11.11
CA LYS A 394 -8.99 11.63 12.33
C LYS A 394 -7.63 12.25 12.03
N GLY A 395 -7.12 12.05 10.82
CA GLY A 395 -5.82 12.50 10.36
C GLY A 395 -4.94 11.36 9.85
N VAL A 396 -3.62 11.55 9.95
CA VAL A 396 -2.61 10.66 9.36
C VAL A 396 -1.98 9.81 10.46
N ALA A 397 -1.84 8.51 10.23
CA ALA A 397 -1.17 7.56 11.10
C ALA A 397 -0.08 6.78 10.33
N VAL A 398 0.83 6.14 11.06
CA VAL A 398 1.81 5.22 10.46
C VAL A 398 1.13 3.91 10.08
N ASP A 399 1.44 3.34 8.91
CA ASP A 399 0.90 2.04 8.51
C ASP A 399 1.40 0.91 9.43
N PRO A 400 0.50 0.15 10.10
CA PRO A 400 0.87 -0.95 10.99
C PRO A 400 1.73 -2.01 10.33
N SER A 401 1.56 -2.27 9.02
CA SER A 401 2.41 -3.22 8.29
C SER A 401 3.88 -2.78 8.27
N LYS A 402 4.12 -1.47 8.16
CA LYS A 402 5.46 -0.88 8.23
C LYS A 402 6.02 -0.86 9.64
N VAL A 403 5.16 -0.70 10.63
CA VAL A 403 5.55 -0.86 12.04
C VAL A 403 5.99 -2.30 12.31
N GLU A 404 5.25 -3.29 11.79
CA GLU A 404 5.59 -4.71 11.93
C GLU A 404 6.91 -5.07 11.23
N ASP A 405 7.13 -4.55 10.01
CA ASP A 405 8.41 -4.67 9.30
C ASP A 405 9.58 -4.16 10.18
N VAL A 406 9.40 -3.02 10.85
CA VAL A 406 10.40 -2.42 11.74
C VAL A 406 10.59 -3.22 13.04
N LEU A 407 9.51 -3.75 13.61
CA LEU A 407 9.56 -4.60 14.79
C LEU A 407 10.39 -5.86 14.52
N ASN A 408 10.11 -6.52 13.38
CA ASN A 408 10.78 -7.73 12.93
C ASN A 408 12.19 -7.48 12.37
N TRP A 409 12.58 -6.22 12.18
CA TRP A 409 13.90 -5.85 11.68
C TRP A 409 15.02 -6.34 12.62
N LYS A 410 15.92 -7.20 12.14
CA LYS A 410 17.05 -7.69 12.96
C LYS A 410 17.94 -6.54 13.40
N GLN A 411 18.56 -6.64 14.57
CA GLN A 411 19.44 -5.58 15.07
C GLN A 411 20.56 -5.31 14.06
N PRO A 412 20.67 -4.09 13.46
CA PRO A 412 21.70 -3.79 12.49
C PRO A 412 23.10 -3.92 13.11
N GLU A 413 23.98 -4.62 12.40
CA GLU A 413 25.36 -4.87 12.81
C GLU A 413 26.35 -4.03 12.02
N THR A 414 25.97 -3.60 10.81
CA THR A 414 26.82 -2.83 9.90
C THR A 414 26.41 -1.37 9.80
N VAL A 415 27.38 -0.49 9.47
CA VAL A 415 27.12 0.95 9.26
C VAL A 415 26.09 1.17 8.14
N THR A 416 26.10 0.35 7.10
CA THR A 416 25.14 0.42 5.98
C THR A 416 23.73 0.10 6.44
N GLU A 417 23.55 -0.93 7.28
CA GLU A 417 22.25 -1.27 7.85
C GLU A 417 21.75 -0.21 8.83
N ILE A 418 22.65 0.37 9.66
CA ILE A 418 22.31 1.49 10.56
C ILE A 418 21.81 2.68 9.73
N ARG A 419 22.50 3.05 8.65
CA ARG A 419 22.09 4.15 7.76
C ARG A 419 20.75 3.86 7.08
N SER A 420 20.53 2.63 6.62
CA SER A 420 19.26 2.20 6.02
C SER A 420 18.11 2.32 7.02
N PHE A 421 18.29 1.80 8.25
CA PHE A 421 17.31 1.89 9.31
C PHE A 421 17.03 3.34 9.74
N LEU A 422 18.07 4.16 9.90
CA LEU A 422 17.90 5.58 10.23
C LEU A 422 17.19 6.34 9.10
N GLY A 423 17.41 5.98 7.84
CA GLY A 423 16.67 6.52 6.71
C GLY A 423 15.18 6.21 6.81
N LEU A 424 14.83 4.94 7.07
CA LEU A 424 13.44 4.52 7.26
C LEU A 424 12.79 5.18 8.48
N ALA A 425 13.47 5.20 9.62
CA ALA A 425 12.92 5.83 10.83
C ALA A 425 12.82 7.36 10.67
N GLY A 426 13.74 7.95 9.90
CA GLY A 426 13.72 9.37 9.54
C GLY A 426 12.53 9.76 8.69
N TYR A 427 11.98 8.83 7.88
CA TYR A 427 10.74 9.03 7.15
C TYR A 427 9.55 9.29 8.09
N TYR A 428 9.47 8.56 9.21
CA TYR A 428 8.41 8.70 10.21
C TYR A 428 8.74 9.72 11.33
N ARG A 429 9.79 10.54 11.18
CA ARG A 429 10.24 11.47 12.23
C ARG A 429 9.15 12.41 12.74
N ARG A 430 8.19 12.80 11.89
CA ARG A 430 7.07 13.70 12.22
C ARG A 430 6.14 13.11 13.27
N PHE A 431 6.07 11.78 13.36
CA PHE A 431 5.24 11.02 14.30
C PHE A 431 5.96 10.67 15.60
N ILE A 432 7.29 10.81 15.62
CA ILE A 432 8.14 10.37 16.73
C ILE A 432 8.54 11.58 17.58
N LYS A 433 8.05 11.58 18.81
CA LYS A 433 8.51 12.47 19.86
C LYS A 433 10.03 12.27 20.09
N ASP A 434 10.81 13.36 20.09
CA ASP A 434 12.27 13.38 20.29
C ASP A 434 13.11 12.49 19.36
N PHE A 435 12.71 12.34 18.09
CA PHE A 435 13.44 11.52 17.13
C PHE A 435 14.98 11.73 17.17
N SER A 436 15.44 12.98 17.19
CA SER A 436 16.87 13.32 17.22
C SER A 436 17.62 12.81 18.45
N LYS A 437 16.96 12.73 19.61
CA LYS A 437 17.58 12.22 20.86
C LYS A 437 17.59 10.70 20.84
N THR A 438 16.49 10.08 20.44
CA THR A 438 16.37 8.61 20.33
C THR A 438 17.30 8.03 19.26
N ALA A 439 17.52 8.75 18.16
CA ALA A 439 18.43 8.35 17.09
C ALA A 439 19.91 8.67 17.36
N LYS A 440 20.24 9.49 18.38
CA LYS A 440 21.62 9.91 18.68
C LYS A 440 22.56 8.74 18.98
N PRO A 441 22.23 7.76 19.85
CA PRO A 441 23.06 6.58 20.06
C PRO A 441 23.36 5.82 18.76
N MET A 442 22.34 5.66 17.90
CA MET A 442 22.51 4.98 16.62
C MET A 442 23.39 5.77 15.64
N THR A 443 23.26 7.09 15.62
CA THR A 443 24.10 7.98 14.79
C THR A 443 25.55 7.96 15.27
N SER A 444 25.76 7.83 16.58
CA SER A 444 27.06 7.66 17.23
C SER A 444 27.57 6.21 17.25
N LEU A 445 26.96 5.30 16.45
CA LEU A 445 27.33 3.88 16.30
C LEU A 445 27.21 3.02 17.57
N THR A 446 26.50 3.47 18.60
CA THR A 446 26.19 2.64 19.77
C THR A 446 25.01 1.73 19.44
N LYS A 447 25.18 0.41 19.57
CA LYS A 447 24.25 -0.67 19.14
C LYS A 447 22.84 -0.68 19.79
N LYS A 448 22.39 0.39 20.46
CA LYS A 448 21.11 0.44 21.19
C LYS A 448 19.96 0.88 20.26
N ASN A 449 19.21 -0.10 19.73
CA ASN A 449 18.10 0.14 18.77
C ASN A 449 16.69 0.01 19.40
N ALA A 450 16.60 -0.42 20.66
CA ALA A 450 15.32 -0.80 21.28
C ALA A 450 14.33 0.37 21.47
N ASN A 451 14.83 1.59 21.70
CA ASN A 451 13.97 2.73 22.03
C ASN A 451 13.23 3.29 20.80
N LEU A 452 13.84 3.24 19.60
CA LEU A 452 13.22 3.76 18.39
C LEU A 452 12.09 2.85 17.89
N LYS A 453 12.25 1.53 18.03
CA LYS A 453 11.19 0.56 17.72
C LYS A 453 9.94 0.78 18.57
N LYS A 454 10.10 0.94 19.90
CA LYS A 454 8.99 1.25 20.81
C LYS A 454 8.28 2.56 20.44
N SER A 455 9.06 3.58 20.07
CA SER A 455 8.50 4.88 19.69
C SER A 455 7.68 4.81 18.39
N LEU A 456 8.09 3.97 17.44
CA LEU A 456 7.35 3.70 16.19
C LEU A 456 6.06 2.90 16.41
N THR A 457 6.00 2.05 17.44
CA THR A 457 4.78 1.29 17.78
C THR A 457 3.74 2.11 18.53
N SER A 458 4.14 3.16 19.24
CA SER A 458 3.25 3.99 20.05
C SER A 458 3.01 5.37 19.42
N THR A 459 3.19 5.51 18.11
CA THR A 459 3.01 6.80 17.43
C THR A 459 1.55 7.26 17.49
N PRO A 460 1.28 8.51 17.88
CA PRO A 460 -0.05 9.05 17.86
C PRO A 460 -0.52 9.29 16.41
N VAL A 461 -1.85 9.32 16.23
CA VAL A 461 -2.46 9.84 15.01
C VAL A 461 -2.21 11.36 14.99
N LEU A 462 -1.61 11.85 13.91
CA LEU A 462 -1.39 13.28 13.71
C LEU A 462 -2.63 13.90 13.09
N ALA A 463 -3.12 14.97 13.70
CA ALA A 463 -4.20 15.76 13.14
C ALA A 463 -3.72 16.53 11.90
N GLN A 464 -4.63 16.75 10.96
CA GLN A 464 -4.39 17.61 9.82
C GLN A 464 -4.46 19.09 10.26
N PRO A 465 -3.60 19.97 9.72
CA PRO A 465 -3.59 21.38 10.06
C PRO A 465 -4.83 22.09 9.48
N ASP A 466 -5.43 22.98 10.26
CA ASP A 466 -6.47 23.91 9.83
C ASP A 466 -5.88 25.33 9.80
N ILE A 467 -5.77 25.91 8.59
CA ILE A 467 -5.17 27.23 8.38
C ILE A 467 -6.06 28.35 8.96
N ALA A 468 -7.37 28.12 9.10
CA ALA A 468 -8.30 29.12 9.61
C ALA A 468 -8.23 29.32 11.13
N LYS A 469 -7.45 28.50 11.83
CA LYS A 469 -7.36 28.47 13.29
C LYS A 469 -5.93 28.77 13.77
N PRO A 470 -5.76 29.29 14.98
CA PRO A 470 -4.44 29.54 15.54
C PRO A 470 -3.66 28.23 15.77
N PHE A 471 -2.34 28.34 15.75
CA PHE A 471 -1.42 27.22 16.02
C PHE A 471 -0.74 27.38 17.38
N ASP A 472 -0.63 26.29 18.13
CA ASP A 472 0.12 26.22 19.37
C ASP A 472 1.46 25.52 19.15
N VAL A 473 2.56 26.19 19.47
CA VAL A 473 3.91 25.68 19.29
C VAL A 473 4.59 25.53 20.64
N TYR A 474 4.84 24.30 21.06
CA TYR A 474 5.60 24.03 22.27
C TYR A 474 7.07 23.84 21.92
N CYS A 475 7.93 24.69 22.46
CA CYS A 475 9.37 24.63 22.26
C CYS A 475 10.08 24.25 23.56
N ASP A 476 11.14 23.47 23.40
CA ASP A 476 12.01 23.05 24.50
C ASP A 476 13.43 22.80 23.98
N ALA A 477 14.44 23.23 24.74
CA ALA A 477 15.83 22.97 24.43
C ALA A 477 16.54 22.25 25.58
N SER A 478 17.52 21.42 25.22
CA SER A 478 18.46 20.85 26.18
C SER A 478 19.87 20.92 25.66
N GLY A 479 20.85 20.68 26.53
CA GLY A 479 22.28 20.61 26.13
C GLY A 479 22.59 19.53 25.09
N ASN A 480 21.61 18.69 24.71
CA ASN A 480 21.75 17.64 23.71
C ASN A 480 20.99 17.92 22.39
N GLY A 481 19.97 18.77 22.38
CA GLY A 481 19.14 18.99 21.20
C GLY A 481 17.95 19.92 21.44
N LEU A 482 17.28 20.28 20.35
CA LEU A 482 16.06 21.08 20.31
C LEU A 482 14.87 20.17 20.05
N GLY A 483 13.76 20.39 20.73
CA GLY A 483 12.48 19.71 20.55
C GLY A 483 11.35 20.72 20.36
N CYS A 484 10.47 20.44 19.42
CA CYS A 484 9.30 21.26 19.16
C CYS A 484 8.08 20.37 18.87
N VAL A 485 6.90 20.81 19.31
CA VAL A 485 5.62 20.16 18.99
C VAL A 485 4.67 21.21 18.45
N LEU A 486 4.14 20.97 17.26
CA LEU A 486 3.07 21.75 16.67
C LEU A 486 1.73 21.12 17.02
N MET A 487 0.85 21.92 17.60
CA MET A 487 -0.46 21.52 18.07
C MET A 487 -1.54 22.50 17.61
N GLN A 488 -2.77 22.02 17.58
CA GLN A 488 -3.95 22.82 17.32
C GLN A 488 -5.15 22.16 17.98
N GLU A 489 -5.96 22.95 18.70
CA GLU A 489 -7.12 22.46 19.47
C GLU A 489 -6.78 21.26 20.39
N GLY A 490 -5.60 21.27 20.99
CA GLY A 490 -5.12 20.18 21.86
C GLY A 490 -4.70 18.89 21.14
N ARG A 491 -4.69 18.87 19.80
CA ARG A 491 -4.23 17.73 18.98
C ARG A 491 -2.87 18.02 18.37
N VAL A 492 -2.06 16.99 18.17
CA VAL A 492 -0.70 17.12 17.61
C VAL A 492 -0.74 17.07 16.09
N ILE A 493 -0.15 18.07 15.43
CA ILE A 493 -0.02 18.12 13.96
C ILE A 493 1.34 17.57 13.52
N ALA A 494 2.40 17.89 14.26
CA ALA A 494 3.76 17.46 13.92
C ALA A 494 4.71 17.54 15.11
N TYR A 495 5.63 16.58 15.19
CA TYR A 495 6.83 16.67 16.02
C TYR A 495 8.03 17.12 15.18
N ALA A 496 8.86 18.00 15.74
CA ALA A 496 10.15 18.35 15.18
C ALA A 496 11.24 18.22 16.25
N SER A 497 12.40 17.71 15.86
CA SER A 497 13.55 17.65 16.75
C SER A 497 14.84 17.74 15.95
N ARG A 498 15.86 18.38 16.53
CA ARG A 498 17.18 18.55 15.89
C ARG A 498 18.29 18.48 16.92
N GLN A 499 19.38 17.80 16.56
CA GLN A 499 20.61 17.81 17.37
C GLN A 499 21.30 19.19 17.31
N LEU A 500 21.92 19.58 18.43
CA LEU A 500 22.72 20.81 18.46
C LEU A 500 23.91 20.70 17.51
N ARG A 501 24.16 21.78 16.77
CA ARG A 501 25.41 21.95 16.01
C ARG A 501 26.56 22.15 16.98
N LYS A 502 27.79 21.88 16.53
CA LYS A 502 29.01 22.03 17.36
C LYS A 502 29.11 23.40 18.04
N HIS A 503 28.74 24.47 17.34
CA HIS A 503 28.73 25.82 17.90
C HIS A 503 27.52 26.12 18.79
N GLU A 504 26.38 25.44 18.59
CA GLU A 504 25.18 25.62 19.43
C GLU A 504 25.37 24.95 20.79
N ALA A 505 26.22 23.92 20.90
CA ALA A 505 26.52 23.24 22.16
C ALA A 505 27.14 24.15 23.24
N SER A 506 27.75 25.28 22.84
CA SER A 506 28.32 26.27 23.76
C SER A 506 27.38 27.46 24.02
N TYR A 507 26.12 27.39 23.57
CA TYR A 507 25.16 28.47 23.80
C TYR A 507 24.65 28.45 25.24
N ALA A 508 24.39 29.62 25.80
CA ALA A 508 23.68 29.74 27.06
C ALA A 508 22.26 29.19 26.90
N THR A 509 21.65 28.69 27.99
CA THR A 509 20.30 28.11 27.99
C THR A 509 19.27 29.03 27.33
N HIS A 510 19.32 30.32 27.62
CA HIS A 510 18.48 31.33 26.96
C HIS A 510 18.57 31.31 25.43
N ASP A 511 19.79 31.24 24.88
CA ASP A 511 20.01 31.22 23.44
C ASP A 511 19.64 29.87 22.82
N LEU A 512 19.71 28.77 23.59
CA LEU A 512 19.25 27.45 23.17
C LEU A 512 17.72 27.39 23.06
N GLU A 513 17.00 27.93 24.04
CA GLU A 513 15.54 28.02 24.02
C GLU A 513 15.06 28.90 22.84
N LEU A 514 15.72 30.04 22.63
CA LEU A 514 15.44 30.88 21.45
C LEU A 514 15.76 30.14 20.14
N ALA A 515 16.81 29.31 20.11
CA ALA A 515 17.12 28.48 18.96
C ALA A 515 16.05 27.42 18.68
N ALA A 516 15.40 26.87 19.71
CA ALA A 516 14.26 25.96 19.54
C ALA A 516 13.07 26.67 18.88
N VAL A 517 12.73 27.89 19.34
CA VAL A 517 11.68 28.72 18.72
C VAL A 517 11.98 29.00 17.25
N VAL A 518 13.20 29.50 16.95
CA VAL A 518 13.63 29.79 15.58
C VAL A 518 13.63 28.53 14.71
N HIS A 519 13.94 27.38 15.30
CA HIS A 519 13.91 26.10 14.60
C HIS A 519 12.48 25.69 14.22
N ALA A 520 11.52 25.81 15.14
CA ALA A 520 10.10 25.56 14.90
C ALA A 520 9.57 26.47 13.78
N LEU A 521 9.81 27.79 13.89
CA LEU A 521 9.37 28.78 12.89
C LEU A 521 9.93 28.49 11.50
N LYS A 522 11.19 28.03 11.40
CA LYS A 522 11.79 27.68 10.11
C LYS A 522 11.23 26.41 9.49
N ILE A 523 10.97 25.38 10.30
CA ILE A 523 10.41 24.11 9.80
C ILE A 523 8.96 24.31 9.36
N TRP A 524 8.15 24.93 10.22
CA TRP A 524 6.72 25.09 10.01
C TRP A 524 6.37 26.45 9.40
N ARG A 525 7.31 27.10 8.70
CA ARG A 525 7.08 28.38 8.03
C ARG A 525 5.83 28.35 7.14
N HIS A 526 5.58 27.24 6.46
CA HIS A 526 4.44 27.04 5.58
C HIS A 526 3.08 27.00 6.32
N TYR A 527 3.05 26.69 7.62
CA TYR A 527 1.83 26.77 8.43
C TYR A 527 1.72 28.07 9.22
N LEU A 528 2.85 28.57 9.75
CA LEU A 528 2.85 29.65 10.72
C LEU A 528 2.91 31.04 10.07
N LEU A 529 3.42 31.14 8.84
CA LEU A 529 3.51 32.43 8.17
C LEU A 529 2.12 32.90 7.72
N GLY A 530 1.71 34.07 8.22
CA GLY A 530 0.38 34.65 7.93
C GLY A 530 -0.74 34.18 8.86
N ASN A 531 -0.47 33.25 9.79
CA ASN A 531 -1.43 32.78 10.80
C ASN A 531 -0.99 33.18 12.20
N THR A 532 -1.95 33.41 13.08
CA THR A 532 -1.70 33.64 14.51
C THR A 532 -1.12 32.37 15.15
N CYS A 533 0.02 32.51 15.83
CA CYS A 533 0.63 31.38 16.53
C CYS A 533 1.05 31.70 17.98
N HIS A 534 0.74 30.79 18.89
CA HIS A 534 1.07 30.88 20.30
C HIS A 534 2.28 29.99 20.59
N ILE A 535 3.38 30.60 21.04
CA ILE A 535 4.63 29.91 21.33
C ILE A 535 4.74 29.70 22.83
N TYR A 536 4.78 28.45 23.27
CA TYR A 536 4.94 28.08 24.66
C TYR A 536 6.39 27.62 24.93
N THR A 537 7.03 28.23 25.91
CA THR A 537 8.40 27.91 26.35
C THR A 537 8.48 27.88 27.88
N ASP A 538 9.36 27.04 28.40
CA ASP A 538 9.66 26.94 29.83
C ASP A 538 10.62 28.03 30.33
N HIS A 539 11.04 28.96 29.46
CA HIS A 539 11.96 30.03 29.82
C HIS A 539 11.31 31.41 29.80
N LYS A 540 11.01 31.93 31.01
CA LYS A 540 10.29 33.20 31.24
C LYS A 540 10.92 34.44 30.57
N SER A 541 12.23 34.46 30.38
CA SER A 541 12.95 35.59 29.76
C SER A 541 12.59 35.79 28.30
N LEU A 542 12.23 34.71 27.58
CA LEU A 542 11.85 34.79 26.16
C LEU A 542 10.57 35.60 25.92
N LYS A 543 9.71 35.73 26.94
CA LYS A 543 8.53 36.61 26.86
C LYS A 543 8.90 38.07 26.55
N TYR A 544 10.09 38.51 26.99
CA TYR A 544 10.54 39.89 26.87
C TYR A 544 11.56 40.10 25.74
N ILE A 545 11.85 39.07 24.93
CA ILE A 545 12.90 39.13 23.90
C ILE A 545 12.62 40.20 22.83
N LEU A 546 11.33 40.44 22.53
CA LEU A 546 10.90 41.47 21.57
C LEU A 546 11.07 42.90 22.10
N THR A 547 11.05 43.07 23.43
CA THR A 547 11.12 44.38 24.11
C THR A 547 12.50 44.72 24.65
N GLN A 548 13.46 43.80 24.57
CA GLN A 548 14.76 43.94 25.22
C GLN A 548 15.68 44.94 24.46
N PRO A 549 16.23 45.98 25.14
CA PRO A 549 16.96 47.05 24.46
C PRO A 549 18.38 46.65 24.01
N LYS A 550 19.02 45.67 24.66
CA LYS A 550 20.37 45.21 24.34
C LYS A 550 20.34 43.74 23.92
N LEU A 551 20.51 43.51 22.62
CA LEU A 551 20.50 42.20 21.99
C LEU A 551 21.83 41.92 21.28
N ASN A 552 22.32 40.68 21.38
CA ASN A 552 23.50 40.22 20.65
C ASN A 552 23.19 40.10 19.14
N MET A 553 24.21 40.20 18.27
CA MET A 553 24.07 40.10 16.81
C MET A 553 23.31 38.85 16.34
N ARG A 554 23.46 37.72 17.04
CA ARG A 554 22.69 36.49 16.78
C ARG A 554 21.21 36.66 17.08
N GLN A 555 20.89 37.20 18.25
CA GLN A 555 19.52 37.43 18.68
C GLN A 555 18.83 38.45 17.77
N ARG A 556 19.54 39.48 17.30
CA ARG A 556 19.02 40.44 16.30
C ARG A 556 18.60 39.75 15.00
N ARG A 557 19.46 38.90 14.42
CA ARG A 557 19.13 38.12 13.21
C ARG A 557 17.95 37.18 13.40
N TRP A 558 17.81 36.60 14.59
CA TRP A 558 16.67 35.75 14.91
C TRP A 558 15.39 36.54 15.13
N LEU A 559 15.48 37.72 15.73
CA LEU A 559 14.35 38.63 15.90
C LEU A 559 13.83 39.17 14.57
N GLU A 560 14.70 39.45 13.60
CA GLU A 560 14.26 39.78 12.24
C GLU A 560 13.37 38.67 11.67
N LEU A 561 13.76 37.41 11.81
CA LEU A 561 12.95 36.28 11.36
C LEU A 561 11.65 36.12 12.17
N ILE A 562 11.70 36.33 13.48
CA ILE A 562 10.52 36.22 14.37
C ILE A 562 9.48 37.31 14.04
N LYS A 563 9.92 38.52 13.66
CA LYS A 563 9.04 39.63 13.28
C LYS A 563 8.22 39.38 12.01
N ASP A 564 8.64 38.45 11.16
CA ASP A 564 7.86 38.05 9.97
C ASP A 564 6.57 37.30 10.34
N TYR A 565 6.44 36.84 11.59
CA TYR A 565 5.31 36.02 12.06
C TYR A 565 4.43 36.79 13.04
N ASP A 566 3.13 36.53 12.98
CA ASP A 566 2.17 37.00 13.98
C ASP A 566 2.15 36.02 15.15
N LEU A 567 2.97 36.32 16.18
CA LEU A 567 3.21 35.40 17.28
C LEU A 567 3.09 36.02 18.67
N GLU A 568 2.63 35.20 19.60
CA GLU A 568 2.60 35.51 21.03
C GLU A 568 3.43 34.50 21.82
N ILE A 569 4.38 34.98 22.62
CA ILE A 569 5.23 34.11 23.46
C ILE A 569 4.63 34.00 24.86
N HIS A 570 4.19 32.80 25.20
CA HIS A 570 3.61 32.43 26.49
C HIS A 570 4.61 31.62 27.31
N TYR A 571 4.74 31.96 28.60
CA TYR A 571 5.54 31.19 29.54
C TYR A 571 4.69 30.05 30.09
N HIS A 572 5.15 28.81 29.90
CA HIS A 572 4.47 27.62 30.43
C HIS A 572 5.43 26.87 31.37
N PRO A 573 5.16 26.81 32.70
CA PRO A 573 6.06 26.19 33.66
C PRO A 573 6.34 24.71 33.30
N GLY A 574 7.61 24.27 33.39
CA GLY A 574 8.01 22.90 33.00
C GLY A 574 7.14 21.77 33.56
N LYS A 575 6.67 21.89 34.82
CA LYS A 575 5.76 20.90 35.44
C LYS A 575 4.38 20.79 34.78
N ALA A 576 3.89 21.85 34.14
CA ALA A 576 2.64 21.89 33.36
C ALA A 576 2.89 21.67 31.85
N ASN A 577 4.14 21.79 31.41
CA ASN A 577 4.59 21.55 30.05
C ASN A 577 4.97 20.09 29.83
N VAL A 578 4.17 19.14 30.33
CA VAL A 578 4.49 17.69 30.34
C VAL A 578 4.81 17.15 28.93
N VAL A 579 4.26 17.78 27.89
CA VAL A 579 4.54 17.43 26.49
C VAL A 579 5.94 17.88 26.07
N ALA A 580 6.40 19.06 26.49
CA ALA A 580 7.71 19.62 26.13
C ALA A 580 8.84 19.35 27.15
N ASP A 581 8.57 19.36 28.45
CA ASP A 581 9.56 19.11 29.53
C ASP A 581 9.99 17.63 29.58
N ALA A 582 9.11 16.71 29.15
CA ALA A 582 9.50 15.31 28.89
C ALA A 582 10.44 15.17 27.67
N LEU A 583 10.58 16.23 26.85
CA LEU A 583 11.51 16.26 25.72
C LEU A 583 12.94 16.54 26.23
N SER A 584 13.19 17.62 26.97
CA SER A 584 14.55 18.05 27.36
C SER A 584 15.21 17.17 28.41
N ARG A 585 14.43 16.67 29.39
CA ARG A 585 14.95 16.09 30.63
C ARG A 585 14.53 14.64 30.84
N ARG A 586 15.38 13.69 30.45
CA ARG A 586 15.56 12.40 31.17
C ARG A 586 16.91 11.75 30.82
N ALA A 587 17.93 12.16 31.55
CA ALA A 587 19.22 11.47 31.65
C ALA A 587 19.80 11.66 33.05
N HIS A 588 19.09 11.20 34.08
CA HIS A 588 19.68 10.88 35.38
C HIS A 588 18.76 9.95 36.18
N CYS A 589 19.38 9.12 37.03
CA CYS A 589 18.83 8.03 37.86
C CYS A 589 18.66 6.70 37.08
N ASP A 590 19.40 5.60 37.32
CA ASP A 590 20.13 5.18 38.53
C ASP A 590 21.43 4.43 38.19
N ASN A 591 22.54 4.92 38.75
CA ASN A 591 23.67 4.10 39.17
C ASN A 591 23.75 4.31 40.68
N ASN A 592 23.18 3.37 41.42
CA ASN A 592 23.66 2.91 42.73
C ASN A 592 23.08 1.52 42.98
#